data_AF-A0AAU0NTT1-F1
#
_entry.id   AF-A0AAU0NTT1-F1
#
_cell.length_a   1.000
_cell.length_b   1.000
_cell.length_c   1.000
_cell.angle_alpha   90.00
_cell.angle_beta   90.00
_cell.angle_gamma   90.00
#
_symmetry.space_group_name_H-M   'P 1'
#
loop_
_entity.id
_entity.type
_entity.pdbx_description
1 polymer ?
#
loop_
_entity_poly.entity_id
_entity_poly.type
_entity_poly.pdbx_seq_one_letter_code
_entity_poly.pdbx_strand_id
1 'polypeptide(L)'
;MSRADTLRQKIERNIGYIFKESELLAKKYPDDMVFSYIESWCHRIVLRHDPIFTIDFDDEIDMLEDLVKINYSNKGLKSYYSCVIKTNEMIKEKYKNKIPNPIQSFRQSLKEMKLMRDGEMPKPDIKVFLDKLDKEIKEEK
;
A
#
# COMPACT_ATOMS: atom_id res chain seq x y z
N MET A 1 -24.75 6.23 9.65
CA MET A 1 -23.44 5.81 9.10
C MET A 1 -23.29 6.40 7.71
N SER A 2 -22.14 7.01 7.41
CA SER A 2 -21.87 7.56 6.07
C SER A 2 -21.48 6.45 5.09
N ARG A 3 -21.71 6.63 3.78
CA ARG A 3 -21.22 5.72 2.72
C ARG A 3 -19.69 5.51 2.77
N ALA A 4 -18.94 6.49 3.27
CA ALA A 4 -17.49 6.40 3.41
C ALA A 4 -17.06 5.43 4.53
N ASP A 5 -17.88 5.33 5.58
CA ASP A 5 -17.65 4.44 6.73
C ASP A 5 -17.89 2.98 6.34
N THR A 6 -18.92 2.71 5.54
CA THR A 6 -19.23 1.36 5.06
C THR A 6 -18.17 0.85 4.08
N LEU A 7 -17.64 1.71 3.20
CA LEU A 7 -16.54 1.34 2.32
C LEU A 7 -15.24 1.05 3.10
N ARG A 8 -14.97 1.83 4.16
CA ARG A 8 -13.80 1.60 5.04
C ARG A 8 -13.88 0.23 5.69
N GLN A 9 -15.01 -0.06 6.33
CA GLN A 9 -15.24 -1.35 6.99
C GLN A 9 -15.15 -2.52 6.00
N LYS A 10 -15.61 -2.32 4.77
CA LYS A 10 -15.50 -3.33 3.70
C LYS A 10 -14.04 -3.58 3.31
N ILE A 11 -13.22 -2.54 3.19
CA ILE A 11 -11.77 -2.67 2.91
C ILE A 11 -11.06 -3.37 4.07
N GLU A 12 -11.28 -2.93 5.30
CA GLU A 12 -10.67 -3.53 6.49
C GLU A 12 -11.02 -5.02 6.62
N ARG A 13 -12.30 -5.37 6.39
CA ARG A 13 -12.74 -6.78 6.38
C ARG A 13 -12.06 -7.59 5.29
N ASN A 14 -11.90 -7.04 4.09
CA ASN A 14 -11.25 -7.73 2.98
C ASN A 14 -9.74 -7.91 3.23
N ILE A 15 -9.05 -6.90 3.77
CA ILE A 15 -7.63 -7.01 4.15
C ILE A 15 -7.45 -8.10 5.22
N GLY A 16 -8.32 -8.15 6.23
CA GLY A 16 -8.30 -9.22 7.23
C GLY A 16 -8.55 -10.61 6.64
N TYR A 17 -9.38 -10.70 5.60
CA TYR A 17 -9.57 -11.96 4.85
C TYR A 17 -8.32 -12.34 4.07
N ILE A 18 -7.70 -11.39 3.35
CA ILE A 18 -6.45 -11.61 2.61
C ILE A 18 -5.34 -12.09 3.54
N PHE A 19 -5.18 -11.49 4.72
CA PHE A 19 -4.20 -11.91 5.73
C PHE A 19 -4.36 -13.38 6.14
N LYS A 20 -5.59 -13.78 6.46
CA LYS A 20 -5.86 -15.15 6.90
C LYS A 20 -5.61 -16.16 5.79
N GLU A 21 -6.04 -15.85 4.57
CA GLU A 21 -5.81 -16.72 3.41
C GLU A 21 -4.33 -16.77 3.01
N SER A 22 -3.60 -15.65 3.10
CA SER A 22 -2.16 -15.62 2.81
C SER A 22 -1.38 -16.47 3.80
N GLU A 23 -1.71 -16.46 5.09
CA GLU A 23 -1.08 -17.32 6.10
C GLU A 23 -1.29 -18.82 5.77
N LEU A 24 -2.51 -19.20 5.37
CA LEU A 24 -2.82 -20.57 4.96
C LEU A 24 -2.05 -20.97 3.69
N LEU A 25 -1.95 -20.06 2.72
CA LEU A 25 -1.25 -20.30 1.46
C LEU A 25 0.26 -20.34 1.66
N ALA A 26 0.84 -19.50 2.52
CA ALA A 26 2.26 -19.53 2.87
C ALA A 26 2.65 -20.87 3.53
N LYS A 27 1.78 -21.45 4.37
CA LYS A 27 2.01 -22.79 4.95
C LYS A 27 1.93 -23.90 3.90
N LYS A 28 1.05 -23.75 2.91
CA LYS A 28 0.83 -24.75 1.85
C LYS A 28 1.89 -24.66 0.75
N TYR A 29 2.39 -23.46 0.49
CA TYR A 29 3.33 -23.10 -0.57
C TYR A 29 4.50 -22.31 0.04
N PRO A 30 5.34 -22.96 0.87
CA PRO A 30 6.39 -22.27 1.62
C PRO A 30 7.49 -21.67 0.74
N ASP A 31 7.66 -22.18 -0.49
CA ASP A 31 8.64 -21.67 -1.45
C ASP A 31 8.14 -20.43 -2.22
N ASP A 32 6.84 -20.16 -2.19
CA ASP A 32 6.22 -19.03 -2.89
C ASP A 32 6.20 -17.79 -1.99
N MET A 33 7.25 -16.97 -2.11
CA MET A 33 7.44 -15.77 -1.29
C MET A 33 6.31 -14.74 -1.37
N VAL A 34 5.49 -14.77 -2.43
CA VAL A 34 4.36 -13.84 -2.61
C VAL A 34 3.39 -13.90 -1.43
N PHE A 35 3.12 -15.10 -0.88
CA PHE A 35 2.15 -15.26 0.20
C PHE A 35 2.69 -14.70 1.51
N SER A 36 3.97 -14.93 1.80
CA SER A 36 4.66 -14.34 2.95
C SER A 36 4.76 -12.82 2.84
N TYR A 37 4.94 -12.29 1.63
CA TYR A 37 4.99 -10.85 1.39
C TYR A 37 3.65 -10.20 1.67
N ILE A 38 2.55 -10.73 1.09
CA ILE A 38 1.20 -10.24 1.33
C ILE A 38 0.83 -10.34 2.82
N GLU A 39 1.16 -11.45 3.48
CA GLU A 39 0.94 -11.63 4.92
C GLU A 39 1.64 -10.53 5.72
N SER A 40 2.93 -10.27 5.44
CA SER A 40 3.72 -9.24 6.10
C SER A 40 3.12 -7.84 5.90
N TRP A 41 2.67 -7.52 4.69
CA TRP A 41 2.01 -6.25 4.39
C TRP A 41 0.70 -6.09 5.14
N CYS A 42 -0.18 -7.09 5.10
CA CYS A 42 -1.43 -7.06 5.84
C CYS A 42 -1.18 -6.94 7.36
N HIS A 43 -0.16 -7.60 7.88
CA HIS A 43 0.23 -7.49 9.29
C HIS A 43 0.65 -6.07 9.66
N ARG A 44 1.42 -5.38 8.80
CA ARG A 44 1.77 -3.95 8.99
C ARG A 44 0.53 -3.06 9.03
N ILE A 45 -0.40 -3.29 8.10
CA ILE A 45 -1.64 -2.51 7.97
C ILE A 45 -2.54 -2.68 9.20
N VAL A 46 -2.69 -3.92 9.69
CA VAL A 46 -3.55 -4.24 10.84
C VAL A 46 -2.94 -3.77 12.16
N LEU A 47 -1.61 -3.81 12.30
CA LEU A 47 -0.97 -3.57 13.60
C LEU A 47 -0.48 -2.15 13.87
N ARG A 48 -0.19 -1.30 12.86
CA ARG A 48 0.35 0.03 13.14
C ARG A 48 -0.02 1.08 12.10
N HIS A 49 -0.89 2.00 12.53
CA HIS A 49 -0.81 3.46 12.36
C HIS A 49 -0.63 4.11 10.97
N ASP A 50 -0.38 3.40 9.87
CA ASP A 50 -0.25 4.02 8.56
C ASP A 50 -1.60 4.05 7.83
N PRO A 51 -2.01 5.20 7.28
CA PRO A 51 -3.30 5.25 6.64
C PRO A 51 -3.18 4.51 5.30
N ILE A 52 -4.19 3.68 5.03
CA ILE A 52 -4.41 2.73 3.92
C ILE A 52 -4.01 3.25 2.50
N PHE A 53 -3.66 4.54 2.35
CA PHE A 53 -3.26 5.19 1.11
C PHE A 53 -1.89 4.77 0.52
N THR A 54 -1.04 4.03 1.24
CA THR A 54 0.26 3.53 0.72
C THR A 54 0.21 2.08 0.25
N ILE A 55 -0.95 1.43 0.34
CA ILE A 55 -1.08 0.01 -0.01
C ILE A 55 -1.34 -0.08 -1.52
N ASP A 56 -0.38 -0.65 -2.24
CA ASP A 56 -0.52 -1.09 -3.61
C ASP A 56 -0.10 -2.56 -3.67
N PHE A 57 -0.93 -3.40 -4.26
CA PHE A 57 -0.67 -4.82 -4.44
C PHE A 57 -0.33 -5.19 -5.89
N ASP A 58 -0.01 -4.21 -6.76
CA ASP A 58 0.22 -4.47 -8.19
C ASP A 58 1.30 -5.52 -8.44
N ASP A 59 2.47 -5.40 -7.80
CA ASP A 59 3.56 -6.37 -7.95
C ASP A 59 3.13 -7.77 -7.45
N GLU A 60 2.37 -7.84 -6.35
CA GLU A 60 1.83 -9.10 -5.81
C GLU A 60 0.75 -9.70 -6.70
N ILE A 61 -0.07 -8.87 -7.35
CA ILE A 61 -1.10 -9.29 -8.29
C ILE A 61 -0.43 -9.95 -9.50
N ASP A 62 0.62 -9.34 -10.04
CA ASP A 62 1.36 -9.91 -11.18
C ASP A 62 1.96 -11.27 -10.82
N MET A 63 2.61 -11.38 -9.65
CA MET A 63 3.15 -12.65 -9.16
C MET A 63 2.06 -13.71 -8.89
N LEU A 64 0.92 -13.31 -8.35
CA LEU A 64 -0.21 -14.21 -8.13
C LEU A 64 -0.85 -14.67 -9.44
N GLU A 65 -0.89 -13.81 -10.46
CA GLU A 65 -1.39 -14.16 -11.78
C GLU A 65 -0.59 -15.31 -12.38
N ASP A 66 0.74 -15.23 -12.29
CA ASP A 66 1.64 -16.28 -12.76
C ASP A 66 1.46 -17.58 -11.97
N LEU A 67 1.31 -17.50 -10.65
CA LEU A 67 1.01 -18.68 -9.84
C LEU A 67 -0.35 -19.31 -10.17
N VAL A 68 -1.36 -18.49 -10.47
CA VAL A 68 -2.68 -18.98 -10.93
C VAL A 68 -2.56 -19.65 -12.30
N LYS A 69 -1.74 -19.13 -13.22
CA LYS A 69 -1.48 -19.75 -14.53
C LYS A 69 -0.82 -21.12 -14.35
N ILE A 70 0.17 -21.23 -13.47
CA ILE A 70 0.86 -22.50 -13.16
C ILE A 70 -0.09 -23.48 -12.46
N ASN A 71 -0.93 -22.99 -11.54
CA ASN A 71 -1.84 -23.80 -10.73
C ASN A 71 -3.32 -23.62 -11.13
N TYR A 72 -3.61 -23.67 -12.43
CA TYR A 72 -4.92 -23.30 -12.98
C TYR A 72 -6.12 -24.08 -12.42
N SER A 73 -5.90 -25.29 -11.88
CA SER A 73 -6.96 -26.12 -11.30
C SER A 73 -7.29 -25.73 -9.86
N ASN A 74 -6.46 -24.92 -9.19
CA ASN A 74 -6.66 -24.54 -7.79
C ASN A 74 -7.70 -23.41 -7.67
N LYS A 75 -8.94 -23.81 -7.34
CA LYS A 75 -10.05 -22.88 -7.10
C LYS A 75 -9.80 -21.93 -5.94
N GLY A 76 -9.11 -22.38 -4.89
CA GLY A 76 -8.78 -21.55 -3.72
C GLY A 76 -7.85 -20.41 -4.11
N LEU A 77 -6.78 -20.72 -4.85
CA LEU A 77 -5.82 -19.73 -5.33
C LEU A 77 -6.47 -18.70 -6.27
N LYS A 78 -7.35 -19.15 -7.17
CA LYS A 78 -8.13 -18.25 -8.04
C LYS A 78 -9.06 -17.32 -7.26
N SER A 79 -9.75 -17.85 -6.25
CA SER A 79 -10.63 -17.06 -5.40
C SER A 79 -9.84 -16.02 -4.59
N TYR A 80 -8.66 -16.42 -4.08
CA TYR A 80 -7.74 -15.53 -3.39
C TYR A 80 -7.25 -14.40 -4.31
N TYR A 81 -6.74 -14.73 -5.49
CA TYR A 81 -6.29 -13.76 -6.50
C TYR A 81 -7.38 -12.73 -6.83
N SER A 82 -8.61 -13.17 -7.09
CA SER A 82 -9.74 -12.27 -7.36
C SER A 82 -10.06 -11.35 -6.17
N CYS A 83 -9.90 -11.85 -4.94
CA CYS A 83 -10.08 -11.05 -3.73
C CYS A 83 -9.00 -9.98 -3.57
N VAL A 84 -7.74 -10.30 -3.86
CA VAL A 84 -6.61 -9.36 -3.81
C VAL A 84 -6.81 -8.25 -4.83
N ILE A 85 -7.11 -8.56 -6.10
CA ILE A 85 -7.39 -7.56 -7.15
C ILE A 85 -8.50 -6.60 -6.70
N LYS A 86 -9.63 -7.15 -6.30
CA LYS A 86 -10.80 -6.34 -5.92
C LYS A 86 -10.50 -5.43 -4.74
N THR A 87 -9.67 -5.90 -3.81
CA THR A 87 -9.28 -5.11 -2.65
C THR A 87 -8.32 -3.99 -3.05
N ASN A 88 -7.37 -4.26 -3.95
CA ASN A 88 -6.46 -3.24 -4.49
C ASN A 88 -7.25 -2.15 -5.24
N GLU A 89 -8.20 -2.53 -6.10
CA GLU A 89 -9.07 -1.59 -6.81
C GLU A 89 -9.89 -0.72 -5.85
N MET A 90 -10.46 -1.31 -4.79
CA MET A 90 -11.24 -0.58 -3.80
C MET A 90 -10.40 0.41 -3.00
N ILE A 91 -9.15 0.06 -2.70
CA ILE A 91 -8.18 0.98 -2.07
C ILE A 91 -7.88 2.11 -3.06
N LYS A 92 -7.46 1.79 -4.28
CA LYS A 92 -7.17 2.78 -5.33
C LYS A 92 -8.33 3.73 -5.58
N GLU A 93 -9.57 3.24 -5.65
CA GLU A 93 -10.77 4.08 -5.83
C GLU A 93 -11.00 5.01 -4.61
N LYS A 94 -10.90 4.48 -3.38
CA LYS A 94 -11.09 5.27 -2.16
C LYS A 94 -10.04 6.38 -2.01
N TYR A 95 -8.83 6.13 -2.49
CA TYR A 95 -7.71 7.07 -2.37
C TYR A 95 -7.37 7.77 -3.69
N LYS A 96 -8.13 7.57 -4.78
CA LYS A 96 -7.89 8.19 -6.09
C LYS A 96 -7.73 9.72 -6.03
N ASN A 97 -8.38 10.36 -5.05
CA ASN A 97 -8.33 11.81 -4.80
C ASN A 97 -7.53 12.19 -3.52
N LYS A 98 -6.83 11.23 -2.92
CA LYS A 98 -6.02 11.37 -1.69
C LYS A 98 -4.60 10.84 -1.81
N ILE A 99 -4.24 10.18 -2.93
CA ILE A 99 -2.84 9.93 -3.28
C ILE A 99 -2.21 11.33 -3.34
N PRO A 100 -1.34 11.70 -2.38
CA PRO A 100 -0.64 12.96 -2.48
C PRO A 100 0.09 12.88 -3.82
N ASN A 101 0.02 13.95 -4.62
CA ASN A 101 0.90 14.11 -5.78
C ASN A 101 2.29 13.54 -5.39
N PRO A 102 2.97 12.71 -6.19
CA PRO A 102 4.28 12.14 -5.84
C PRO A 102 5.24 13.16 -5.19
N ILE A 103 5.10 14.43 -5.58
CA ILE A 103 5.78 15.59 -5.00
C ILE A 103 5.35 15.90 -3.55
N GLN A 104 4.05 15.86 -3.23
CA GLN A 104 3.52 16.01 -1.87
C GLN A 104 3.91 14.85 -0.94
N SER A 105 3.85 13.61 -1.40
CA SER A 105 4.27 12.45 -0.59
C SER A 105 5.77 12.49 -0.33
N PHE A 106 6.58 12.82 -1.35
CA PHE A 106 8.01 13.06 -1.19
C PHE A 106 8.31 14.22 -0.22
N ARG A 107 7.55 15.32 -0.28
CA ARG A 107 7.67 16.44 0.66
C ARG A 107 7.28 16.07 2.09
N GLN A 108 6.28 15.22 2.27
CA GLN A 108 5.87 14.68 3.56
C GLN A 108 7.00 13.83 4.16
N SER A 109 7.56 12.90 3.38
CA SER A 109 8.70 12.09 3.80
C SER A 109 9.95 12.93 4.11
N LEU A 110 10.21 14.00 3.35
CA LEU A 110 11.30 14.94 3.65
C LEU A 110 11.05 15.74 4.95
N LYS A 111 9.81 16.13 5.24
CA LYS A 111 9.45 16.79 6.51
C LYS A 111 9.57 15.85 7.69
N GLU A 112 9.15 14.61 7.55
CA GLU A 112 9.27 13.57 8.58
C GLU A 112 10.75 13.21 8.83
N MET A 113 11.57 13.11 7.79
CA MET A 113 13.04 12.98 7.92
C MET A 113 13.70 14.21 8.56
N LYS A 114 13.11 15.40 8.46
CA LYS A 114 13.58 16.62 9.12
C LYS A 114 13.20 16.62 10.60
N LEU A 115 11.98 16.21 10.95
CA LEU A 115 11.51 16.03 12.33
C LEU A 115 12.35 14.98 13.09
N MET A 116 12.76 13.88 12.44
CA MET A 116 13.70 12.93 13.04
C MET A 116 15.12 13.48 13.17
N ARG A 117 15.46 14.53 12.41
CA ARG A 117 16.74 15.24 12.46
C ARG A 117 16.73 16.49 13.32
N ASP A 118 15.61 16.95 13.89
CA ASP A 118 15.56 18.15 14.74
C ASP A 118 16.26 17.99 16.11
N GLY A 119 17.11 16.97 16.27
CA GLY A 119 18.23 16.99 17.22
C GLY A 119 19.51 17.67 16.68
N GLU A 120 19.64 17.87 15.37
CA GLU A 120 20.77 18.49 14.68
C GLU A 120 20.32 19.30 13.43
N MET A 121 20.72 20.58 13.35
CA MET A 121 20.32 21.51 12.29
C MET A 121 20.38 20.93 10.85
N PRO A 122 19.40 21.24 9.97
CA PRO A 122 19.44 20.79 8.58
C PRO A 122 20.59 21.47 7.82
N LYS A 123 21.36 20.69 7.05
CA LYS A 123 22.41 21.20 6.16
C LYS A 123 21.82 22.18 5.12
N PRO A 124 22.56 23.26 4.76
CA PRO A 124 22.09 24.33 3.87
C PRO A 124 21.46 23.84 2.55
N ASP A 125 22.00 22.75 1.98
CA ASP A 125 21.63 22.26 0.65
C ASP A 125 20.19 21.69 0.58
N ILE A 126 19.70 21.09 1.66
CA ILE A 126 18.34 20.52 1.70
C ILE A 126 17.30 21.63 1.76
N LYS A 127 17.60 22.73 2.44
CA LYS A 127 16.71 23.90 2.51
C LYS A 127 16.55 24.55 1.13
N VAL A 128 17.66 24.75 0.42
CA VAL A 128 17.66 25.31 -0.94
C VAL A 128 16.92 24.42 -1.93
N PHE A 129 17.03 23.09 -1.79
CA PHE A 129 16.29 22.14 -2.64
C PHE A 129 14.77 22.20 -2.40
N LEU A 130 14.35 22.27 -1.13
CA LEU A 130 12.93 22.42 -0.77
C LEU A 130 12.34 23.74 -1.27
N ASP A 131 13.08 24.83 -1.19
CA ASP A 131 12.64 26.15 -1.65
C ASP A 131 12.48 26.21 -3.18
N LYS A 132 13.29 25.46 -3.94
CA LYS A 132 13.14 25.30 -5.40
C LYS A 132 11.90 24.50 -5.78
N LEU A 133 11.68 23.36 -5.10
CA LEU A 133 10.48 22.54 -5.25
C LEU A 133 9.19 23.32 -4.97
N ASP A 134 9.20 24.19 -3.96
CA ASP A 134 8.06 25.05 -3.63
C ASP A 134 7.75 26.12 -4.68
N LYS A 135 8.75 26.49 -5.48
CA LYS A 135 8.60 27.44 -6.59
C LYS A 135 7.98 26.78 -7.82
N GLU A 136 8.48 25.61 -8.20
CA GLU A 136 7.98 24.85 -9.36
C GLU A 136 6.50 24.46 -9.20
N ILE A 137 6.08 24.07 -7.99
CA ILE A 137 4.67 23.74 -7.69
C ILE A 137 3.72 24.95 -7.80
N LYS A 138 4.22 26.16 -7.57
CA LYS A 138 3.41 27.39 -7.69
C LYS A 138 3.28 27.88 -9.13
N GLU A 139 4.18 27.46 -10.01
CA GLU A 139 4.19 27.84 -11.43
C GLU A 139 3.35 26.87 -12.30
N GLU A 140 3.01 25.68 -11.80
CA GLU A 140 2.09 24.72 -12.45
C GLU A 140 0.58 24.95 -12.16
N LYS A 141 0.20 26.07 -11.52
CA LYS A 141 -1.20 26.47 -11.26
C LYS A 141 -1.56 27.77 -11.97
#